data_AF-E3RZQ4-F1
#
_entry.id   AF-E3RZQ4-F1
#
_cell.length_a   1.000
_cell.length_b   1.000
_cell.length_c   1.000
_cell.angle_alpha   90.00
_cell.angle_beta   90.00
_cell.angle_gamma   90.00
#
_symmetry.space_group_name_H-M   'P 1'
#
loop_
_entity.id
_entity.type
_entity.pdbx_description
1 polymer ?
#
loop_
_entity_poly.entity_id
_entity_poly.type
_entity_poly.pdbx_seq_one_letter_code
_entity_poly.pdbx_strand_id
1 'polypeptide(L)'
;MSALRSSVHHLPIQNELLKHENGGLKKALQHKKKHKKKGKALDLQQRQEYQGGAVCWSPRKLRKARARAVVRERDEMEEKLRKARAKKQREEARLQRQVELEERRVERQRLKDAREHERAENAAERARKVEAQHQKKSTQQAQKRKRKASRVVS
;
A
#
# COMPACT_ATOMS: atom_id res chain seq x y z
N MET A 1 -5.87 3.04 65.79
CA MET A 1 -7.23 2.94 65.19
C MET A 1 -7.75 4.26 64.59
N SER A 2 -7.24 5.44 64.97
CA SER A 2 -7.67 6.75 64.44
C SER A 2 -7.27 7.01 62.97
N ALA A 3 -6.08 6.60 62.55
CA ALA A 3 -5.58 6.79 61.18
C ALA A 3 -6.37 6.02 60.09
N LEU A 4 -6.93 4.86 60.45
CA LEU A 4 -7.80 4.08 59.56
C LEU A 4 -9.17 4.75 59.40
N ARG A 5 -9.72 5.35 60.46
CA ARG A 5 -10.98 6.10 60.36
C ARG A 5 -10.83 7.38 59.53
N SER A 6 -9.74 8.13 59.69
CA SER A 6 -9.52 9.34 58.89
C SER A 6 -9.32 9.04 57.41
N SER A 7 -8.60 7.97 57.05
CA SER A 7 -8.45 7.54 55.65
C SER A 7 -9.77 7.06 55.03
N VAL A 8 -10.61 6.36 55.79
CA VAL A 8 -11.96 5.96 55.34
C VAL A 8 -12.84 7.16 55.00
N HIS A 9 -12.75 8.26 55.75
CA HIS A 9 -13.51 9.48 55.46
C HIS A 9 -12.86 10.38 54.40
N HIS A 10 -11.54 10.32 54.25
CA HIS A 10 -10.80 11.18 53.33
C HIS A 10 -10.90 10.76 51.86
N LEU A 11 -10.84 9.45 51.57
CA LEU A 11 -10.93 8.90 50.22
C LEU A 11 -12.23 9.23 49.46
N PRO A 12 -13.43 9.18 50.06
CA PRO A 12 -14.65 9.56 49.36
C PRO A 12 -14.68 11.06 49.03
N ILE A 13 -14.21 11.92 49.96
CA ILE A 13 -14.12 13.37 49.75
C ILE A 13 -13.19 13.68 48.58
N GLN A 14 -12.02 13.04 48.52
CA GLN A 14 -11.10 13.19 47.38
C GLN A 14 -11.72 12.73 46.06
N ASN A 15 -12.46 11.61 46.06
CA ASN A 15 -13.13 11.13 44.86
C ASN A 15 -14.23 12.09 44.38
N GLU A 16 -15.00 12.69 45.29
CA GLU A 16 -16.00 13.69 44.94
C GLU A 16 -15.36 14.93 44.35
N LEU A 17 -14.29 15.45 44.97
CA LEU A 17 -13.51 16.57 44.43
C LEU A 17 -13.00 16.28 43.03
N LEU A 18 -12.38 15.11 42.83
CA LEU A 18 -11.89 14.67 41.51
C LEU A 18 -13.02 14.54 40.49
N LYS A 19 -14.21 14.08 40.89
CA LYS A 19 -15.39 14.01 39.99
C LYS A 19 -15.84 15.41 39.58
N HIS A 20 -15.90 16.35 40.51
CA HIS A 20 -16.26 17.75 40.24
C HIS A 20 -15.26 18.43 39.32
N GLU A 21 -13.95 18.26 39.58
CA GLU A 21 -12.88 18.78 38.73
C GLU A 21 -12.96 18.22 37.31
N ASN A 22 -13.11 16.89 37.17
CA ASN A 22 -13.29 16.25 35.87
C ASN A 22 -14.54 16.77 35.14
N GLY A 23 -15.63 17.01 35.87
CA GLY A 23 -16.83 17.65 35.34
C GLY A 23 -16.56 19.07 34.83
N GLY A 24 -15.85 19.88 35.61
CA GLY A 24 -15.43 21.24 35.24
C GLY A 24 -14.54 21.27 34.00
N LEU A 25 -13.53 20.39 33.94
CA LEU A 25 -12.64 20.25 32.79
C LEU A 25 -13.40 19.84 31.53
N LYS A 26 -14.33 18.89 31.63
CA LYS A 26 -15.19 18.50 30.50
C LYS A 26 -16.03 19.68 30.00
N LYS A 27 -16.64 20.46 30.89
CA LYS A 27 -17.41 21.66 30.53
C LYS A 27 -16.52 22.72 29.87
N ALA A 28 -15.36 23.02 30.46
CA ALA A 28 -14.39 23.97 29.91
C ALA A 28 -13.93 23.55 28.50
N LEU A 29 -13.69 22.25 28.28
CA LEU A 29 -13.33 21.70 26.99
C LEU A 29 -14.47 21.82 25.97
N GLN A 30 -15.72 21.59 26.36
CA GLN A 30 -16.88 21.82 25.50
C GLN A 30 -17.02 23.30 25.11
N HIS A 31 -16.87 24.22 26.08
CA HIS A 31 -16.89 25.66 25.81
C HIS A 31 -15.75 26.06 24.87
N LYS A 32 -14.52 25.59 25.10
CA LYS A 32 -13.39 25.83 24.18
C LYS A 32 -13.67 25.28 22.78
N LYS A 33 -14.25 24.08 22.65
CA LYS A 33 -14.66 23.52 21.35
C LYS A 33 -15.72 24.40 20.67
N LYS A 34 -16.70 24.91 21.41
CA LYS A 34 -17.71 25.86 20.88
C LYS A 34 -17.06 27.17 20.43
N HIS A 35 -16.16 27.77 21.22
CA HIS A 35 -15.43 28.99 20.83
C HIS A 35 -14.52 28.81 19.61
N LYS A 36 -13.92 27.62 19.44
CA LYS A 36 -13.12 27.31 18.25
C LYS A 36 -13.98 27.14 16.98
N LYS A 37 -15.27 26.82 17.10
CA LYS A 37 -16.22 26.80 15.99
C LYS A 37 -16.64 28.23 15.64
N LYS A 38 -15.69 29.05 15.18
CA LYS A 38 -16.07 30.25 14.44
C LYS A 38 -16.80 29.77 13.18
N GLY A 39 -18.04 30.24 12.98
CA GLY A 39 -18.76 29.95 11.74
C GLY A 39 -17.93 30.41 10.54
N LYS A 40 -17.92 29.61 9.46
CA LYS A 40 -17.29 30.04 8.22
C LYS A 40 -17.95 31.35 7.78
N ALA A 41 -17.14 32.35 7.41
CA ALA A 41 -17.67 33.59 6.89
C ALA A 41 -18.50 33.31 5.63
N LEU A 42 -19.71 33.83 5.58
CA LEU A 42 -20.52 33.73 4.38
C LEU A 42 -19.89 34.62 3.30
N ASP A 43 -19.72 34.05 2.12
CA ASP A 43 -19.22 34.76 0.95
C ASP A 43 -20.31 35.70 0.41
N LEU A 44 -20.35 36.90 0.97
CA LEU A 44 -21.23 38.00 0.59
C LEU A 44 -20.53 38.83 -0.49
N GLN A 45 -20.89 38.57 -1.75
CA GLN A 45 -20.33 39.29 -2.89
C GLN A 45 -20.94 40.69 -3.01
N GLN A 46 -20.08 41.71 -2.93
CA GLN A 46 -20.41 43.12 -3.17
C GLN A 46 -20.44 43.40 -4.68
N ARG A 47 -21.28 44.37 -5.10
CA ARG A 47 -21.27 44.87 -6.49
C ARG A 47 -20.12 45.87 -6.64
N GLN A 48 -19.37 45.79 -7.74
CA GLN A 48 -18.25 46.70 -8.03
C GLN A 48 -18.69 48.18 -8.11
N GLU A 49 -19.93 48.45 -8.49
CA GLU A 49 -20.48 49.81 -8.66
C GLU A 49 -20.72 50.57 -7.35
N TYR A 50 -20.73 49.90 -6.19
CA TYR A 50 -21.08 50.53 -4.91
C TYR A 50 -19.82 51.02 -4.18
N GLN A 51 -19.57 52.34 -4.24
CA GLN A 51 -18.41 53.02 -3.60
C GLN A 51 -18.73 53.67 -2.24
N GLY A 52 -19.91 53.44 -1.66
CA GLY A 52 -20.28 53.98 -0.34
C GLY A 52 -19.64 53.22 0.83
N GLY A 53 -19.29 53.92 1.92
CA GLY A 53 -18.52 53.36 3.04
C GLY A 53 -19.23 52.30 3.90
N ALA A 54 -20.56 52.17 3.85
CA ALA A 54 -21.32 51.19 4.63
C ALA A 54 -22.09 50.21 3.72
N VAL A 55 -21.78 48.92 3.78
CA VAL A 55 -22.43 47.87 2.97
C VAL A 55 -23.57 47.22 3.75
N CYS A 56 -24.81 47.60 3.45
CA CYS A 56 -26.00 46.98 4.03
C CYS A 56 -26.38 45.70 3.27
N TRP A 57 -26.37 44.56 3.94
CA TRP A 57 -26.74 43.27 3.34
C TRP A 57 -28.22 42.97 3.51
N SER A 58 -28.96 42.86 2.40
CA SER A 58 -30.36 42.43 2.45
C SER A 58 -30.51 40.94 2.80
N PRO A 59 -31.62 40.51 3.44
CA PRO A 59 -31.89 39.11 3.76
C PRO A 59 -31.82 38.17 2.54
N ARG A 60 -32.15 38.69 1.35
CA ARG A 60 -32.03 37.95 0.08
C ARG A 60 -30.58 37.62 -0.26
N LYS A 61 -29.62 38.51 0.04
CA LYS A 61 -28.18 38.28 -0.20
C LYS A 61 -27.61 37.22 0.74
N LEU A 62 -28.01 37.25 2.02
CA LEU A 62 -27.69 36.19 2.99
C LEU A 62 -28.16 34.81 2.51
N ARG A 63 -29.41 34.69 2.04
CA ARG A 63 -29.93 33.42 1.48
C ARG A 63 -29.11 32.92 0.30
N LYS A 64 -28.73 33.80 -0.64
CA LYS A 64 -27.88 33.43 -1.78
C LYS A 64 -26.48 32.98 -1.36
N ALA A 65 -25.85 33.68 -0.41
CA ALA A 65 -24.54 33.30 0.09
C ALA A 65 -24.56 31.94 0.79
N ARG A 66 -25.61 31.65 1.57
CA ARG A 66 -25.82 30.32 2.18
C ARG A 66 -25.99 29.23 1.13
N ALA A 67 -26.82 29.45 0.11
CA ALA A 67 -27.01 28.49 -0.99
C ALA A 67 -25.68 28.16 -1.69
N ARG A 68 -24.85 29.17 -1.98
CA ARG A 68 -23.51 28.97 -2.55
C ARG A 68 -22.57 28.20 -1.62
N ALA A 69 -22.62 28.48 -0.33
CA ALA A 69 -21.80 27.78 0.65
C ALA A 69 -22.13 26.28 0.67
N VAL A 70 -23.42 25.92 0.63
CA VAL A 70 -23.85 24.50 0.60
C VAL A 70 -23.35 23.80 -0.67
N VAL A 71 -23.46 24.45 -1.83
CA VAL A 71 -22.96 23.88 -3.11
C VAL A 71 -21.45 23.67 -3.03
N ARG A 72 -20.68 24.67 -2.60
CA ARG A 72 -19.22 24.52 -2.45
C ARG A 72 -18.83 23.42 -1.49
N GLU A 73 -19.51 23.30 -0.35
CA GLU A 73 -19.23 22.22 0.60
C GLU A 73 -19.50 20.84 -0.01
N ARG A 74 -20.56 20.72 -0.80
CA ARG A 74 -20.84 19.49 -1.55
C ARG A 74 -19.73 19.20 -2.57
N ASP A 75 -19.36 20.17 -3.39
CA ASP A 75 -18.33 20.02 -4.41
C ASP A 75 -16.98 19.66 -3.79
N GLU A 76 -16.59 20.30 -2.68
CA GLU A 76 -15.38 19.97 -1.92
C GLU A 76 -15.39 18.53 -1.40
N MET A 77 -16.54 18.04 -0.96
CA MET A 77 -16.69 16.66 -0.46
C MET A 77 -16.64 15.65 -1.60
N GLU A 78 -17.29 15.96 -2.73
CA GLU A 78 -17.23 15.14 -3.95
C GLU A 78 -15.79 15.09 -4.51
N GLU A 79 -15.07 16.20 -4.54
CA GLU A 79 -13.66 16.25 -4.95
C GLU A 79 -12.74 15.46 -4.01
N LYS A 80 -12.96 15.54 -2.69
CA LYS A 80 -12.21 14.70 -1.72
C LYS A 80 -12.48 13.23 -1.95
N LEU A 81 -13.74 12.85 -2.19
CA LEU A 81 -14.12 11.47 -2.48
C LEU A 81 -13.48 11.00 -3.80
N ARG A 82 -13.49 11.83 -4.84
CA ARG A 82 -12.85 11.56 -6.13
C ARG A 82 -11.35 11.35 -5.97
N LYS A 83 -10.66 12.23 -5.24
CA LYS A 83 -9.22 12.09 -4.94
C LYS A 83 -8.92 10.80 -4.18
N ALA A 84 -9.75 10.44 -3.21
CA ALA A 84 -9.60 9.19 -2.45
C ALA A 84 -9.78 7.95 -3.35
N ARG A 85 -10.79 7.95 -4.23
CA ARG A 85 -11.02 6.88 -5.22
C ARG A 85 -9.85 6.77 -6.19
N ALA A 86 -9.38 7.88 -6.74
CA ALA A 86 -8.23 7.91 -7.64
C ALA A 86 -6.95 7.39 -6.97
N LYS A 87 -6.74 7.69 -5.68
CA LYS A 87 -5.62 7.12 -4.92
C LYS A 87 -5.72 5.61 -4.80
N LYS A 88 -6.91 5.07 -4.46
CA LYS A 88 -7.13 3.61 -4.40
C LYS A 88 -6.84 2.93 -5.72
N GLN A 89 -7.39 3.46 -6.82
CA GLN A 89 -7.16 2.93 -8.16
C GLN A 89 -5.67 2.94 -8.57
N ARG A 90 -4.92 3.97 -8.17
CA ARG A 90 -3.47 4.04 -8.41
C ARG A 90 -2.70 2.97 -7.64
N GLU A 91 -3.06 2.72 -6.39
CA GLU A 91 -2.42 1.65 -5.61
C GLU A 91 -2.76 0.26 -6.20
N GLU A 92 -4.03 0.03 -6.56
CA GLU A 92 -4.45 -1.22 -7.23
C GLU A 92 -3.69 -1.44 -8.55
N ALA A 93 -3.59 -0.42 -9.41
CA ALA A 93 -2.83 -0.49 -10.65
C ALA A 93 -1.32 -0.70 -10.41
N ARG A 94 -0.76 -0.15 -9.32
CA ARG A 94 0.64 -0.37 -8.95
C ARG A 94 0.88 -1.82 -8.54
N LEU A 95 -0.02 -2.40 -7.74
CA LEU A 95 0.06 -3.81 -7.34
C LEU A 95 -0.06 -4.73 -8.55
N GLN A 96 -1.03 -4.48 -9.44
CA GLN A 96 -1.18 -5.24 -10.68
C GLN A 96 0.09 -5.23 -11.54
N ARG A 97 0.72 -4.06 -11.71
CA ARG A 97 1.99 -3.94 -12.44
C ARG A 97 3.13 -4.71 -11.77
N GLN A 98 3.19 -4.72 -10.44
CA GLN A 98 4.21 -5.48 -9.72
C GLN A 98 4.03 -6.99 -9.95
N VAL A 99 2.79 -7.49 -9.88
CA VAL A 99 2.47 -8.89 -10.17
C VAL A 99 2.86 -9.24 -11.61
N GLU A 100 2.45 -8.44 -12.59
CA GLU A 100 2.79 -8.68 -14.00
C GLU A 100 4.30 -8.69 -14.25
N LEU A 101 5.06 -7.81 -13.59
CA LEU A 101 6.52 -7.79 -13.68
C LEU A 101 7.17 -9.03 -13.07
N GLU A 102 6.69 -9.49 -11.92
CA GLU A 102 7.19 -10.71 -11.28
C GLU A 102 6.84 -11.96 -12.12
N GLU A 103 5.63 -12.05 -12.65
CA GLU A 103 5.24 -13.13 -13.57
C GLU A 103 6.16 -13.18 -14.80
N ARG A 104 6.43 -12.02 -15.41
CA ARG A 104 7.38 -11.93 -16.54
C ARG A 104 8.81 -12.32 -16.17
N ARG A 105 9.25 -12.02 -14.94
CA ARG A 105 10.57 -12.44 -14.44
C ARG A 105 10.64 -13.95 -14.28
N VAL A 106 9.62 -14.54 -13.65
CA VAL A 106 9.51 -15.97 -13.45
C VAL A 106 9.45 -16.71 -14.79
N GLU A 107 8.64 -16.24 -15.74
CA GLU A 107 8.54 -16.84 -17.08
C GLU A 107 9.88 -16.80 -17.82
N ARG A 108 10.59 -15.67 -17.77
CA ARG A 108 11.94 -15.55 -18.35
C ARG A 108 12.92 -16.53 -17.69
N GLN A 109 12.85 -16.69 -16.37
CA GLN A 109 13.72 -17.62 -15.65
C GLN A 109 13.43 -19.07 -16.07
N ARG A 110 12.15 -19.47 -16.09
CA ARG A 110 11.72 -20.79 -16.57
C ARG A 110 12.20 -21.08 -17.99
N LEU A 111 12.12 -20.09 -18.88
CA LEU A 111 12.61 -20.23 -20.25
C LEU A 111 14.13 -20.40 -20.33
N LYS A 112 14.89 -19.71 -19.46
CA LYS A 112 16.35 -19.89 -19.36
C LYS A 112 16.68 -21.28 -18.84
N ASP A 113 16.06 -21.69 -17.74
CA ASP A 113 16.30 -22.99 -17.12
C ASP A 113 15.96 -24.12 -18.10
N ALA A 114 14.85 -24.01 -18.84
CA ALA A 114 14.48 -24.97 -19.90
C ALA A 114 15.53 -25.03 -21.02
N ARG A 115 16.05 -23.89 -21.47
CA ARG A 115 17.12 -23.83 -22.48
C ARG A 115 18.43 -24.43 -21.97
N GLU A 116 18.76 -24.23 -20.69
CA GLU A 116 19.94 -24.82 -20.07
C GLU A 116 19.80 -26.33 -19.92
N HIS A 117 18.63 -26.81 -19.50
CA HIS A 117 18.30 -28.24 -19.47
C HIS A 117 18.41 -28.88 -20.85
N GLU A 118 17.81 -28.29 -21.88
CA GLU A 118 17.89 -28.79 -23.26
C GLU A 118 19.36 -28.83 -23.76
N ARG A 119 20.16 -27.80 -23.45
CA ARG A 119 21.59 -27.79 -23.80
C ARG A 119 22.36 -28.88 -23.05
N ALA A 120 22.06 -29.11 -21.78
CA ALA A 120 22.71 -30.14 -20.98
C ALA A 120 22.35 -31.55 -21.49
N GLU A 121 21.09 -31.79 -21.83
CA GLU A 121 20.63 -33.06 -22.42
C GLU A 121 21.30 -33.32 -23.77
N ASN A 122 21.31 -32.32 -24.66
CA ASN A 122 21.98 -32.41 -25.95
C ASN A 122 23.50 -32.65 -25.79
N ALA A 123 24.15 -32.01 -24.82
CA ALA A 123 25.56 -32.24 -24.53
C ALA A 123 25.82 -33.65 -23.99
N ALA A 124 24.96 -34.14 -23.08
CA ALA A 124 25.03 -35.50 -22.55
C ALA A 124 24.79 -36.56 -23.64
N GLU A 125 23.85 -36.33 -24.55
CA GLU A 125 23.58 -37.23 -25.68
C GLU A 125 24.79 -37.29 -26.62
N ARG A 126 25.40 -36.13 -26.93
CA ARG A 126 26.64 -36.07 -27.72
C ARG A 126 27.79 -36.81 -27.03
N ALA A 127 27.98 -36.61 -25.73
CA ALA A 127 29.00 -37.32 -24.95
C ALA A 127 28.78 -38.85 -25.01
N ARG A 128 27.55 -39.32 -24.79
CA ARG A 128 27.20 -40.75 -24.91
C ARG A 128 27.48 -41.32 -26.30
N LYS A 129 27.17 -40.56 -27.37
CA LYS A 129 27.48 -40.99 -28.75
C LYS A 129 28.99 -41.12 -28.97
N VAL A 130 29.76 -40.16 -28.48
CA VAL A 130 31.23 -40.17 -28.58
C VAL A 130 31.82 -41.34 -27.80
N GLU A 131 31.41 -41.55 -26.53
CA GLU A 131 31.84 -42.70 -25.72
C GLU A 131 31.50 -44.04 -26.37
N ALA A 132 30.27 -44.19 -26.89
CA ALA A 132 29.87 -45.41 -27.60
C ALA A 132 30.74 -45.66 -28.84
N GLN A 133 31.11 -44.62 -29.58
CA GLN A 133 32.05 -44.74 -30.71
C GLN A 133 33.45 -45.15 -30.24
N HIS A 134 33.97 -44.56 -29.15
CA HIS A 134 35.27 -44.93 -28.59
C HIS A 134 35.29 -46.39 -28.10
N GLN A 135 34.24 -46.85 -27.42
CA GLN A 135 34.09 -48.25 -27.01
C GLN A 135 34.02 -49.22 -28.21
N LYS A 136 33.29 -48.86 -29.27
CA LYS A 136 33.26 -49.66 -30.51
C LYS A 136 34.64 -49.73 -31.17
N LYS A 137 35.37 -48.62 -31.22
CA LYS A 137 36.74 -48.59 -31.78
C LYS A 137 37.71 -49.43 -30.93
N SER A 138 37.65 -49.33 -29.60
CA SER A 138 38.53 -50.08 -28.70
C SER A 138 38.28 -51.59 -28.75
N THR A 139 37.00 -52.01 -28.75
CA THR A 139 36.62 -53.43 -28.89
C THR A 139 37.05 -54.01 -30.23
N GLN A 140 36.85 -53.29 -31.34
CA GLN A 140 37.35 -53.70 -32.66
C GLN A 140 38.86 -53.82 -32.70
N GLN A 141 39.60 -52.88 -32.09
CA GLN A 141 41.06 -52.92 -32.05
C GLN A 141 41.56 -54.10 -31.21
N ALA A 142 40.92 -54.40 -30.07
CA ALA A 142 41.22 -55.56 -29.23
C ALA A 142 40.96 -56.88 -29.99
N GLN A 143 39.83 -57.00 -30.71
CA GLN A 143 39.54 -58.16 -31.56
C GLN A 143 40.56 -58.34 -32.68
N LYS A 144 40.97 -57.25 -33.36
CA LYS A 144 42.04 -57.28 -34.37
C LYS A 144 43.37 -57.76 -33.79
N ARG A 145 43.76 -57.29 -32.60
CA ARG A 145 44.98 -57.74 -31.90
C ARG A 145 44.91 -59.24 -31.57
N LYS A 146 43.78 -59.74 -31.04
CA LYS A 146 43.57 -61.16 -30.78
C LYS A 146 43.67 -62.03 -32.05
N ARG A 147 43.04 -61.61 -33.16
CA ARG A 147 43.16 -62.32 -34.47
C ARG A 147 44.58 -62.32 -35.03
N LYS A 148 45.37 -61.27 -34.80
CA LYS A 148 46.78 -61.24 -35.20
C LYS A 148 47.62 -62.19 -34.35
N ALA A 149 47.40 -62.22 -33.03
CA ALA A 149 48.10 -63.13 -32.13
C ALA A 149 47.81 -64.62 -32.44
N SER A 150 46.56 -64.97 -32.73
CA SER A 150 46.20 -66.35 -33.10
C SER A 150 46.79 -66.79 -34.45
N ARG A 151 47.14 -65.86 -35.34
CA ARG A 151 47.76 -66.15 -36.64
C ARG A 151 49.28 -66.31 -36.58
N VAL A 152 49.92 -65.92 -35.47
CA VAL A 152 51.38 -66.07 -35.24
C VAL A 152 51.69 -67.37 -34.49
N VAL A 153 50.69 -68.00 -33.86
CA VAL A 153 50.82 -69.22 -33.05
C VAL A 153 50.30 -70.47 -33.79
N SER A 154 49.94 -70.33 -35.07
CA SER A 154 49.64 -71.44 -36.02
C SER A 154 50.62 -71.37 -37.17
#